data_AF-A0A1Q7BPZ4-F1
#
_entry.id   AF-A0A1Q7BPZ4-F1
#
_cell.length_a   1.000
_cell.length_b   1.000
_cell.length_c   1.000
_cell.angle_alpha   90.00
_cell.angle_beta   90.00
_cell.angle_gamma   90.00
#
_symmetry.space_group_name_H-M   'P 1'
#
loop_
_entity.id
_entity.type
_entity.pdbx_description
1 polymer ?
#
loop_
_entity_poly.entity_id
_entity_poly.type
_entity_poly.pdbx_seq_one_letter_code
_entity_poly.pdbx_strand_id
1 'polypeptide(L)'
;MFWINLGLSTAVALLTIAASPLLAWFYHEPRLIGITLGYAVVLFLTGLYIQPEAILIRQMRFVAIAVIEVSSMAVGLAVAIVAAWYGAGYRALVLNMLVMTIVTLVGIWSACRWWPGLPVRGSGVRAMISYGGNLTGFHLTNFFSRNLDNLLIGKFWGAYQLGVYSKAYQMLLTPMSQITAPLGTVAIPALSRLADSPERYRAAYLKILEKIAMITMPGFIFMIATSDWLVLLLLGPQWREAGRIFMLLGIAAVVQPVTRTVPWLFTTQGRSRDMLRWGFIGSGIAVASIIAGLPWGALGVAAAYALSDLLIATPLMFWYAGRSGPVRAIDFYRTITPSACAAISSLAVLIACRPWLALISNLFVRLSVAFLITLTASVLVLAALPAGRSAITSLKDMLVMVFKREGASVIQS
;
A
#
# COMPACT_ATOMS: atom_id res chain seq x y z
N MET A 1 12.32 29.03 -5.02
CA MET A 1 11.58 27.75 -4.96
C MET A 1 10.49 27.68 -6.02
N PHE A 2 9.48 28.57 -6.02
CA PHE A 2 8.42 28.59 -7.05
C PHE A 2 8.94 28.48 -8.49
N TRP A 3 9.78 29.43 -8.93
CA TRP A 3 10.34 29.43 -10.29
C TRP A 3 11.20 28.20 -10.62
N ILE A 4 11.81 27.58 -9.61
CA ILE A 4 12.62 26.36 -9.81
C ILE A 4 11.71 25.15 -9.98
N ASN A 5 10.66 25.03 -9.16
CA ASN A 5 9.64 23.99 -9.32
C ASN A 5 8.93 24.14 -10.66
N LEU A 6 8.55 25.36 -11.05
CA LEU A 6 7.95 25.62 -12.35
C LEU A 6 8.90 25.26 -13.50
N GLY A 7 10.17 25.66 -13.42
CA GLY A 7 11.19 25.30 -14.40
C GLY A 7 11.41 23.79 -14.50
N LEU A 8 11.49 23.09 -13.36
CA LEU A 8 11.65 21.64 -13.31
C LEU A 8 10.43 20.91 -13.86
N SER A 9 9.21 21.29 -13.44
CA SER A 9 7.96 20.74 -13.98
C SER A 9 7.83 20.96 -15.49
N THR A 10 8.24 22.13 -15.98
CA THR A 10 8.27 22.43 -17.42
C THR A 10 9.30 21.56 -18.15
N ALA A 11 10.51 21.41 -17.60
CA ALA A 11 11.53 20.54 -18.19
C ALA A 11 11.07 19.08 -18.26
N VAL A 12 10.48 18.57 -17.18
CA VAL A 12 9.93 17.20 -17.15
C VAL A 12 8.75 17.06 -18.12
N ALA A 13 7.86 18.05 -18.22
CA ALA A 13 6.77 18.04 -19.20
C ALA A 13 7.30 18.00 -20.64
N LEU A 14 8.32 18.81 -20.98
CA LEU A 14 8.94 18.81 -22.30
C LEU A 14 9.63 17.48 -22.61
N LEU A 15 10.35 16.89 -21.64
CA LEU A 15 10.94 15.56 -21.78
C LEU A 15 9.87 14.49 -22.00
N THR A 16 8.72 14.60 -21.32
CA THR A 16 7.59 13.67 -21.47
C THR A 16 6.97 13.78 -22.87
N ILE A 17 6.82 15.00 -23.40
CA ILE A 17 6.36 15.24 -24.78
C ILE A 17 7.35 14.65 -25.79
N ALA A 18 8.66 14.88 -25.60
CA ALA A 18 9.69 14.35 -26.48
C ALA A 18 9.76 12.81 -26.45
N ALA A 19 9.48 12.19 -25.29
CA ALA A 19 9.43 10.74 -25.14
C ALA A 19 8.14 10.11 -25.69
N SER A 20 7.08 10.89 -25.92
CA SER A 20 5.78 10.41 -26.40
C SER A 20 5.84 9.59 -27.69
N PRO A 21 6.48 10.04 -28.79
CA PRO A 21 6.59 9.24 -30.01
C PRO A 21 7.46 7.99 -29.83
N LEU A 22 8.49 8.06 -28.98
CA LEU A 22 9.34 6.92 -28.64
C LEU A 22 8.54 5.83 -27.89
N LEU A 23 7.68 6.24 -26.96
CA LEU A 23 6.80 5.34 -26.22
C LEU A 23 5.72 4.71 -27.11
N ALA A 24 5.12 5.50 -28.01
CA ALA A 24 4.13 4.98 -28.95
C ALA A 24 4.73 3.96 -29.92
N TRP A 25 5.97 4.18 -30.37
CA TRP A 25 6.71 3.22 -31.17
C TRP A 25 7.07 1.96 -30.38
N PHE A 26 7.57 2.11 -29.15
CA PHE A 26 7.96 0.98 -28.31
C PHE A 26 6.78 0.07 -27.96
N TYR A 27 5.64 0.64 -27.58
CA TYR A 27 4.44 -0.10 -27.18
C TYR A 27 3.49 -0.44 -28.34
N HIS A 28 3.82 -0.04 -29.57
CA HIS A 28 3.01 -0.29 -30.78
C HIS A 28 1.56 0.19 -30.68
N GLU A 29 1.30 1.23 -29.86
CA GLU A 29 -0.05 1.75 -29.60
C GLU A 29 -0.10 3.28 -29.81
N PRO A 30 -0.63 3.76 -30.95
CA PRO A 30 -0.68 5.18 -31.29
C PRO A 30 -1.50 6.02 -30.29
N ARG A 31 -2.42 5.39 -29.55
CA ARG A 31 -3.28 6.05 -28.55
C ARG A 31 -2.47 6.62 -27.38
N LEU A 32 -1.29 6.06 -27.10
CA LEU A 32 -0.40 6.52 -26.03
C LEU A 32 0.05 7.96 -26.23
N ILE A 33 0.16 8.44 -27.47
CA ILE A 33 0.60 9.81 -27.74
C ILE A 33 -0.32 10.83 -27.05
N GLY A 34 -1.63 10.69 -27.25
CA GLY A 34 -2.62 11.60 -26.65
C GLY A 34 -2.66 11.52 -25.13
N ILE A 35 -2.42 10.33 -24.56
CA ILE A 35 -2.38 10.13 -23.11
C ILE A 35 -1.13 10.80 -22.53
N THR A 36 0.06 10.54 -23.11
CA THR A 36 1.33 11.11 -22.66
C THR A 36 1.34 12.64 -22.74
N LEU A 37 0.75 13.22 -23.81
CA LEU A 37 0.59 14.66 -23.92
C LEU A 37 -0.30 15.24 -22.81
N GLY A 38 -1.42 14.57 -22.49
CA GLY A 38 -2.27 14.96 -21.37
C GLY A 38 -1.53 14.93 -20.03
N TYR A 39 -0.73 13.90 -19.77
CA TYR A 39 0.11 13.81 -18.57
C TYR A 39 1.17 14.92 -18.51
N ALA A 40 1.77 15.29 -19.64
CA ALA A 40 2.74 16.38 -19.68
C ALA A 40 2.10 17.73 -19.26
N VAL A 41 0.88 18.00 -19.73
CA VAL A 41 0.12 19.19 -19.31
C VAL A 41 -0.19 19.16 -17.81
N VAL A 42 -0.61 18.00 -17.29
CA VAL A 42 -0.84 17.84 -15.84
C VAL A 42 0.44 18.14 -15.03
N LEU A 43 1.59 17.59 -15.42
CA LEU A 43 2.86 17.81 -14.73
C LEU A 43 3.25 19.29 -14.68
N PHE A 44 3.03 20.02 -15.78
CA PHE A 44 3.24 21.45 -15.85
C PHE A 44 2.32 22.22 -14.88
N LEU A 45 1.01 21.92 -14.93
CA LEU A 45 0.01 22.56 -14.07
C LEU A 45 0.27 22.28 -12.57
N THR A 46 0.71 21.08 -12.22
CA THR A 46 1.12 20.75 -10.85
C THR A 46 2.26 21.63 -10.35
N GLY A 47 3.22 21.95 -11.22
CA GLY A 47 4.31 22.87 -10.89
C GLY A 47 3.84 24.27 -10.48
N LEU A 48 2.67 24.71 -10.96
CA LEU A 48 2.10 26.03 -10.67
C LEU A 48 1.42 26.10 -9.29
N TYR A 49 0.89 25.01 -8.74
CA TYR A 49 0.20 25.03 -7.44
C TYR A 49 0.96 24.36 -6.29
N ILE A 50 1.98 23.54 -6.56
CA ILE A 50 2.69 22.76 -5.51
C ILE A 50 3.30 23.64 -4.41
N GLN A 51 3.75 24.84 -4.76
CA GLN A 51 4.34 25.78 -3.79
C GLN A 51 3.27 26.53 -2.97
N PRO A 52 2.22 27.13 -3.57
CA PRO A 52 1.06 27.63 -2.83
C PRO A 52 0.41 26.57 -1.91
N GLU A 53 0.33 25.32 -2.37
CA GLU A 53 -0.17 24.19 -1.59
C GLU A 53 0.68 23.93 -0.35
N ALA A 54 2.01 23.88 -0.51
CA ALA A 54 2.93 23.73 0.61
C ALA A 54 2.81 24.88 1.64
N ILE A 55 2.48 26.10 1.18
CA ILE A 55 2.18 27.24 2.06
C ILE A 55 0.88 26.99 2.85
N LEU A 56 -0.19 26.51 2.21
CA LEU A 56 -1.44 26.16 2.89
C LEU A 56 -1.26 25.03 3.93
N ILE A 57 -0.47 24.01 3.59
CA ILE A 57 -0.09 22.92 4.52
C ILE A 57 0.66 23.49 5.72
N ARG A 58 1.65 24.37 5.49
CA ARG A 58 2.42 25.02 6.55
C ARG A 58 1.55 25.93 7.43
N GLN A 59 0.50 26.53 6.87
CA GLN A 59 -0.50 27.31 7.58
C GLN A 59 -1.60 26.44 8.23
N MET A 60 -1.47 25.11 8.18
CA MET A 60 -2.42 24.14 8.75
C MET A 60 -3.85 24.27 8.19
N ARG A 61 -4.03 24.78 6.97
CA ARG A 61 -5.35 24.96 6.33
C ARG A 61 -5.82 23.67 5.64
N PHE A 62 -5.77 22.54 6.33
CA PHE A 62 -6.09 21.22 5.77
C PHE A 62 -7.54 21.08 5.29
N VAL A 63 -8.49 21.76 5.96
CA VAL A 63 -9.90 21.75 5.53
C VAL A 63 -10.06 22.37 4.14
N ALA A 64 -9.36 23.48 3.87
CA ALA A 64 -9.40 24.10 2.55
C ALA A 64 -8.83 23.16 1.48
N ILE A 65 -7.70 22.50 1.77
CA ILE A 65 -7.09 21.51 0.87
C ILE A 65 -8.04 20.34 0.63
N ALA A 66 -8.64 19.78 1.67
CA ALA A 66 -9.58 18.67 1.57
C ALA A 66 -10.84 19.04 0.75
N VAL A 67 -11.41 20.24 0.95
CA VAL A 67 -12.56 20.71 0.14
C VAL A 67 -12.15 20.87 -1.33
N ILE A 68 -10.95 21.40 -1.60
CA ILE A 68 -10.43 21.51 -2.97
C ILE A 68 -10.25 20.12 -3.59
N GLU A 69 -9.64 19.17 -2.89
CA GLU A 69 -9.45 17.79 -3.39
C GLU A 69 -10.78 17.11 -3.70
N VAL A 70 -11.76 17.16 -2.78
CA VAL A 70 -13.07 16.53 -2.96
C VAL A 70 -13.85 17.19 -4.09
N SER A 71 -13.83 18.52 -4.19
CA SER A 71 -14.50 19.24 -5.27
C SER A 71 -13.84 18.96 -6.63
N SER A 72 -12.51 18.94 -6.71
CA SER A 72 -11.77 18.53 -7.90
C SER A 72 -12.13 17.12 -8.34
N MET A 73 -12.19 16.16 -7.41
CA MET A 73 -12.59 14.78 -7.70
C MET A 73 -14.03 14.70 -8.22
N ALA A 74 -14.97 15.40 -7.59
CA ALA A 74 -16.37 15.40 -7.99
C ALA A 74 -16.56 16.00 -9.39
N VAL A 75 -15.94 17.17 -9.66
CA VAL A 75 -16.02 17.84 -10.96
C VAL A 75 -15.30 17.03 -12.05
N GLY A 76 -14.13 16.50 -11.76
CA GLY A 76 -13.38 15.64 -12.69
C GLY A 76 -14.17 14.40 -13.08
N LEU A 77 -14.77 13.71 -12.10
CA LEU A 77 -15.61 12.54 -12.33
C LEU A 77 -16.85 12.89 -13.14
N ALA A 78 -17.53 13.98 -12.81
CA ALA A 78 -18.70 14.44 -13.55
C ALA A 78 -18.37 14.72 -15.03
N VAL A 79 -17.28 15.44 -15.30
CA VAL A 79 -16.83 15.71 -16.67
C VAL A 79 -16.43 14.42 -17.38
N ALA A 80 -15.78 13.48 -16.69
CA ALA A 80 -15.41 12.19 -17.27
C ALA A 80 -16.64 11.38 -17.69
N ILE A 81 -17.68 11.33 -16.84
CA ILE A 81 -18.93 10.62 -17.13
C ILE A 81 -19.63 11.25 -18.34
N VAL A 82 -19.74 12.58 -18.36
CA VAL A 82 -20.35 13.30 -19.49
C VAL A 82 -19.57 13.06 -20.77
N ALA A 83 -18.24 13.17 -20.75
CA ALA A 83 -17.39 12.91 -21.90
C ALA A 83 -17.49 11.45 -22.39
N ALA A 84 -17.56 10.49 -21.47
CA ALA A 84 -17.74 9.08 -21.80
C ALA A 84 -19.09 8.83 -22.48
N TRP A 85 -20.17 9.50 -22.04
CA TRP A 85 -21.49 9.40 -22.64
C TRP A 85 -21.51 9.92 -24.09
N TYR A 86 -20.77 11.00 -24.38
CA TYR A 86 -20.56 11.49 -25.75
C TYR A 86 -19.58 10.64 -26.58
N GLY A 87 -19.18 9.46 -26.10
CA GLY A 87 -18.33 8.52 -26.86
C GLY A 87 -16.84 8.85 -26.83
N ALA A 88 -16.36 9.68 -25.90
CA ALA A 88 -14.93 10.03 -25.81
C ALA A 88 -14.02 8.84 -25.43
N GLY A 89 -14.59 7.71 -24.99
CA GLY A 89 -13.86 6.48 -24.70
C GLY A 89 -12.68 6.73 -23.74
N TYR A 90 -11.47 6.33 -24.13
CA TYR A 90 -10.27 6.51 -23.32
C TYR A 90 -9.93 7.99 -23.02
N ARG A 91 -10.36 8.94 -23.87
CA ARG A 91 -10.09 10.38 -23.68
C ARG A 91 -10.84 10.94 -22.46
N ALA A 92 -11.92 10.30 -22.03
CA ALA A 92 -12.63 10.67 -20.81
C ALA A 92 -11.73 10.55 -19.56
N LEU A 93 -10.80 9.58 -19.54
CA LEU A 93 -9.85 9.41 -18.44
C LEU A 93 -8.80 10.53 -18.40
N VAL A 94 -8.32 10.94 -19.56
CA VAL A 94 -7.37 12.06 -19.68
C VAL A 94 -8.05 13.37 -19.28
N LEU A 95 -9.29 13.59 -19.73
CA LEU A 95 -10.10 14.74 -19.35
C LEU A 95 -10.37 14.80 -17.85
N ASN A 96 -10.71 13.67 -17.22
CA ASN A 96 -10.86 13.58 -15.77
C ASN A 96 -9.63 14.16 -15.06
N MET A 97 -8.45 13.65 -15.42
CA MET A 97 -7.19 14.05 -14.79
C MET A 97 -6.87 15.53 -15.01
N LEU A 98 -7.05 16.04 -16.23
CA LEU A 98 -6.84 17.46 -16.55
C LEU A 98 -7.77 18.38 -15.77
N VAL A 99 -9.07 18.05 -15.73
CA VAL A 99 -10.07 18.84 -15.01
C VAL A 99 -9.77 18.84 -13.52
N MET A 100 -9.45 17.69 -12.93
CA MET A 100 -9.03 17.61 -11.53
C MET A 100 -7.84 18.55 -11.25
N THR A 101 -6.80 18.51 -12.08
CA THR A 101 -5.61 19.35 -11.89
C THR A 101 -5.92 20.83 -12.04
N ILE A 102 -6.77 21.23 -12.99
CA ILE A 102 -7.18 22.62 -13.21
C ILE A 102 -8.02 23.13 -12.03
N VAL A 103 -9.00 22.36 -11.57
CA VAL A 103 -9.85 22.76 -10.43
C VAL A 103 -8.99 22.88 -9.17
N THR A 104 -8.05 21.96 -8.96
CA THR A 104 -7.10 22.04 -7.84
C THR A 104 -6.22 23.29 -7.93
N LEU A 105 -5.68 23.59 -9.12
CA LEU A 105 -4.89 24.80 -9.36
C LEU A 105 -5.68 26.06 -9.00
N VAL A 106 -6.89 26.21 -9.51
CA VAL A 106 -7.75 27.38 -9.24
C VAL A 106 -8.15 27.44 -7.76
N GLY A 107 -8.52 26.30 -7.17
CA GLY A 107 -8.88 26.18 -5.76
C GLY A 107 -7.73 26.60 -4.84
N ILE A 108 -6.51 26.12 -5.10
CA ILE A 108 -5.35 26.43 -4.28
C ILE A 108 -4.95 27.89 -4.42
N TRP A 109 -4.97 28.45 -5.63
CA TRP A 109 -4.64 29.86 -5.86
C TRP A 109 -5.69 30.82 -5.27
N SER A 110 -6.97 30.45 -5.28
CA SER A 110 -8.02 31.24 -4.62
C SER A 110 -7.92 31.18 -3.09
N ALA A 111 -7.53 30.03 -2.53
CA ALA A 111 -7.33 29.87 -1.09
C ALA A 111 -6.02 30.52 -0.59
N CYS A 112 -4.99 30.58 -1.43
CA CYS A 112 -3.67 31.09 -1.09
C CYS A 112 -3.51 32.54 -1.56
N ARG A 113 -3.48 33.50 -0.62
CA ARG A 113 -3.30 34.94 -0.92
C ARG A 113 -1.86 35.33 -1.26
N TRP A 114 -1.02 34.35 -1.64
CA TRP A 114 0.40 34.55 -1.91
C TRP A 114 0.65 34.65 -3.43
N TRP A 115 1.36 35.70 -3.84
CA TRP A 115 1.75 35.90 -5.23
C TRP A 115 3.26 35.67 -5.39
N PRO A 116 3.70 34.98 -6.46
CA PRO A 116 5.12 34.76 -6.71
C PRO A 116 5.83 36.07 -7.07
N GLY A 117 6.80 36.47 -6.25
CA GLY A 117 7.71 37.57 -6.56
C GLY A 117 8.74 37.22 -7.64
N LEU A 118 9.46 38.22 -8.15
CA LEU A 118 10.53 38.05 -9.13
C LEU A 118 11.67 37.15 -8.61
N PRO A 119 12.37 36.42 -9.50
CA PRO A 119 13.45 35.53 -9.09
C PRO A 119 14.65 36.30 -8.53
N VAL A 120 15.07 35.95 -7.30
CA VAL A 120 16.23 36.56 -6.63
C VAL A 120 17.39 35.56 -6.52
N ARG A 121 18.59 35.96 -6.97
CA ARG A 121 19.83 35.16 -6.85
C ARG A 121 20.39 35.23 -5.42
N GLY A 122 21.05 34.16 -4.96
CA GLY A 122 21.76 34.14 -3.66
C GLY A 122 20.90 33.82 -2.42
N SER A 123 19.63 33.45 -2.58
CA SER A 123 18.67 33.20 -1.49
C SER A 123 18.87 31.89 -0.70
N GLY A 124 20.07 31.30 -0.70
CA GLY A 124 20.36 30.05 0.04
C GLY A 124 19.70 28.78 -0.52
N VAL A 125 19.11 28.85 -1.71
CA VAL A 125 18.30 27.78 -2.32
C VAL A 125 19.11 26.52 -2.67
N ARG A 126 20.44 26.62 -2.77
CA ARG A 126 21.32 25.49 -3.09
C ARG A 126 21.20 24.32 -2.10
N ALA A 127 21.04 24.62 -0.81
CA ALA A 127 20.84 23.60 0.21
C ALA A 127 19.49 22.87 0.03
N MET A 128 18.43 23.61 -0.32
CA MET A 128 17.11 23.03 -0.61
C MET A 128 17.09 22.21 -1.90
N ILE A 129 17.81 22.64 -2.95
CA ILE A 129 17.96 21.87 -4.19
C ILE A 129 18.72 20.56 -3.92
N SER A 130 19.82 20.61 -3.17
CA SER A 130 20.58 19.39 -2.79
C SER A 130 19.70 18.42 -2.01
N TYR A 131 18.92 18.93 -1.05
CA TYR A 131 17.96 18.12 -0.30
C TYR A 131 16.87 17.52 -1.21
N GLY A 132 16.26 18.32 -2.08
CA GLY A 132 15.26 17.86 -3.04
C GLY A 132 15.81 16.84 -4.04
N GLY A 133 17.06 17.00 -4.48
CA GLY A 133 17.76 16.05 -5.34
C GLY A 133 18.00 14.71 -4.64
N ASN A 134 18.47 14.72 -3.39
CA ASN A 134 18.64 13.50 -2.58
C ASN A 134 17.31 12.78 -2.34
N LEU A 135 16.25 13.55 -2.03
CA LEU A 135 14.91 12.99 -1.83
C LEU A 135 14.34 12.41 -3.13
N THR A 136 14.54 13.09 -4.25
CA THR A 136 14.15 12.60 -5.59
C THR A 136 14.90 11.32 -5.94
N GLY A 137 16.23 11.29 -5.73
CA GLY A 137 17.04 10.09 -5.94
C GLY A 137 16.57 8.91 -5.09
N PHE A 138 16.22 9.16 -3.83
CA PHE A 138 15.65 8.15 -2.94
C PHE A 138 14.29 7.65 -3.44
N HIS A 139 13.37 8.55 -3.81
CA HIS A 139 12.07 8.17 -4.36
C HIS A 139 12.20 7.42 -5.68
N LEU A 140 13.12 7.82 -6.56
CA LEU A 140 13.37 7.15 -7.83
C LEU A 140 13.92 5.74 -7.59
N THR A 141 14.88 5.60 -6.68
CA THR A 141 15.43 4.29 -6.28
C THR A 141 14.33 3.40 -5.71
N ASN A 142 13.52 3.93 -4.80
CA ASN A 142 12.42 3.18 -4.18
C ASN A 142 11.32 2.82 -5.21
N PHE A 143 11.03 3.72 -6.16
CA PHE A 143 10.10 3.46 -7.25
C PHE A 143 10.61 2.33 -8.15
N PHE A 144 11.87 2.39 -8.59
CA PHE A 144 12.47 1.32 -9.38
C PHE A 144 12.52 0.00 -8.61
N SER A 145 12.92 0.01 -7.34
CA SER A 145 12.95 -1.21 -6.51
C SER A 145 11.57 -1.84 -6.33
N ARG A 146 10.51 -1.03 -6.16
CA ARG A 146 9.13 -1.51 -5.96
C ARG A 146 8.37 -1.84 -7.24
N ASN A 147 8.83 -1.36 -8.38
CA ASN A 147 8.21 -1.63 -9.68
C ASN A 147 9.11 -2.50 -10.56
N LEU A 148 10.22 -3.02 -10.04
CA LEU A 148 11.13 -3.85 -10.81
C LEU A 148 10.45 -5.14 -11.26
N ASP A 149 9.61 -5.71 -10.40
CA ASP A 149 8.68 -6.79 -10.71
C ASP A 149 7.82 -6.46 -11.93
N ASN A 150 7.11 -5.33 -11.90
CA ASN A 150 6.24 -4.87 -12.98
C ASN A 150 7.02 -4.59 -14.27
N LEU A 151 8.19 -3.96 -14.17
CA LEU A 151 9.05 -3.64 -15.32
C LEU A 151 9.61 -4.92 -15.97
N LEU A 152 10.10 -5.87 -15.17
CA LEU A 152 10.66 -7.12 -15.67
C LEU A 152 9.57 -8.00 -16.29
N ILE A 153 8.41 -8.14 -15.65
CA ILE A 153 7.29 -8.90 -16.23
C ILE A 153 6.83 -8.24 -17.53
N GLY A 154 6.66 -6.91 -17.57
CA GLY A 154 6.25 -6.20 -18.77
C GLY A 154 7.23 -6.32 -19.93
N LYS A 155 8.54 -6.27 -19.66
CA LYS A 155 9.58 -6.36 -20.68
C LYS A 155 9.74 -7.77 -21.26
N PHE A 156 9.70 -8.80 -20.42
CA PHE A 156 9.99 -10.18 -20.85
C PHE A 156 8.74 -10.97 -21.26
N TRP A 157 7.57 -10.64 -20.70
CA TRP A 157 6.32 -11.40 -20.91
C TRP A 157 5.18 -10.55 -21.48
N GLY A 158 5.41 -9.26 -21.72
CA GLY A 158 4.47 -8.35 -22.37
C GLY A 158 3.40 -7.77 -21.45
N ALA A 159 2.60 -6.87 -22.03
CA ALA A 159 1.62 -6.06 -21.30
C ALA A 159 0.48 -6.87 -20.67
N TYR A 160 0.08 -7.99 -21.29
CA TYR A 160 -1.01 -8.83 -20.78
C TYR A 160 -0.64 -9.47 -19.42
N GLN A 161 0.50 -10.17 -19.33
CA GLN A 161 0.94 -10.79 -18.07
C GLN A 161 1.19 -9.76 -16.97
N LEU A 162 1.75 -8.60 -17.33
CA LEU A 162 1.91 -7.47 -16.41
C LEU A 162 0.56 -6.99 -15.88
N GLY A 163 -0.45 -6.85 -16.74
CA GLY A 163 -1.79 -6.45 -16.33
C GLY A 163 -2.41 -7.40 -15.31
N VAL A 164 -2.34 -8.72 -15.58
CA VAL A 164 -2.85 -9.76 -14.67
C VAL A 164 -2.10 -9.74 -13.33
N TYR A 165 -0.78 -9.63 -13.36
CA TYR A 165 0.06 -9.53 -12.15
C TYR A 165 -0.26 -8.29 -11.33
N SER A 166 -0.27 -7.12 -11.97
CA SER A 166 -0.49 -5.83 -11.33
C SER A 166 -1.86 -5.78 -10.63
N LYS A 167 -2.90 -6.35 -11.25
CA LYS A 167 -4.23 -6.45 -10.62
C LYS A 167 -4.24 -7.36 -9.40
N ALA A 168 -3.64 -8.54 -9.48
CA ALA A 168 -3.51 -9.43 -8.34
C ALA A 168 -2.74 -8.77 -7.18
N TYR A 169 -1.63 -8.11 -7.50
CA TYR A 169 -0.79 -7.41 -6.53
C TYR A 169 -1.53 -6.23 -5.88
N GLN A 170 -2.24 -5.42 -6.66
CA GLN A 170 -3.02 -4.28 -6.15
C GLN A 170 -4.12 -4.75 -5.19
N MET A 171 -4.86 -5.80 -5.56
CA MET A 171 -5.94 -6.38 -4.74
C MET A 171 -5.44 -6.88 -3.38
N LEU A 172 -4.18 -7.30 -3.32
CA LEU A 172 -3.53 -7.75 -2.09
C LEU A 172 -2.99 -6.59 -1.26
N LEU A 173 -2.39 -5.58 -1.89
CA LEU A 173 -1.82 -4.43 -1.19
C LEU A 173 -2.86 -3.53 -0.54
N THR A 174 -4.03 -3.34 -1.16
CA THR A 174 -5.07 -2.44 -0.66
C THR A 174 -5.50 -2.77 0.78
N PRO A 175 -5.97 -3.99 1.11
CA PRO A 175 -6.34 -4.31 2.50
C PRO A 175 -5.16 -4.20 3.46
N MET A 176 -3.95 -4.56 3.02
CA MET A 176 -2.75 -4.44 3.84
C MET A 176 -2.46 -2.99 4.25
N SER A 177 -2.52 -2.04 3.31
CA SER A 177 -2.24 -0.64 3.61
C SER A 177 -3.31 -0.02 4.50
N GLN A 178 -4.57 -0.42 4.34
CA GLN A 178 -5.68 0.09 5.16
C GLN A 178 -5.57 -0.33 6.63
N ILE A 179 -4.91 -1.46 6.92
CA ILE A 179 -4.67 -1.91 8.28
C ILE A 179 -3.39 -1.29 8.84
N THR A 180 -2.28 -1.36 8.09
CA THR A 180 -0.96 -0.99 8.62
C THR A 180 -0.74 0.52 8.72
N ALA A 181 -1.29 1.33 7.81
CA ALA A 181 -1.02 2.78 7.82
C ALA A 181 -1.63 3.51 9.04
N PRO A 182 -2.93 3.34 9.38
CA PRO A 182 -3.51 3.99 10.55
C PRO A 182 -2.95 3.47 11.87
N LEU A 183 -2.58 2.19 11.92
CA LEU A 183 -1.92 1.64 13.10
C LEU A 183 -0.53 2.26 13.29
N GLY A 184 0.22 2.47 12.21
CA GLY A 184 1.54 3.11 12.27
C GLY A 184 1.50 4.53 12.82
N THR A 185 0.49 5.33 12.47
CA THR A 185 0.36 6.71 12.94
C THR A 185 0.13 6.81 14.45
N VAL A 186 -0.45 5.78 15.08
CA VAL A 186 -0.68 5.73 16.53
C VAL A 186 0.43 4.94 17.25
N ALA A 187 0.88 3.84 16.67
CA ALA A 187 1.87 2.95 17.26
C ALA A 187 3.24 3.61 17.38
N ILE A 188 3.71 4.34 16.35
CA ILE A 188 5.03 4.97 16.38
C ILE A 188 5.16 5.97 17.54
N PRO A 189 4.27 6.98 17.72
CA PRO A 189 4.37 7.89 18.86
C PRO A 189 4.20 7.20 20.22
N ALA A 190 3.32 6.19 20.31
CA ALA A 190 3.10 5.46 21.55
C ALA A 190 4.34 4.65 21.96
N LEU A 191 4.99 3.99 21.01
CA LEU A 191 6.23 3.24 21.24
C LEU A 191 7.42 4.16 21.51
N SER A 192 7.53 5.32 20.86
CA SER A 192 8.57 6.31 21.14
C SER A 192 8.51 6.82 22.58
N ARG A 193 7.32 7.02 23.16
CA ARG A 193 7.17 7.40 24.59
C ARG A 193 7.62 6.31 25.56
N LEU A 194 7.68 5.05 25.11
CA LEU A 194 8.11 3.91 25.92
C LEU A 194 9.59 3.55 25.68
N ALA A 195 10.30 4.29 24.82
CA ALA A 195 11.67 3.96 24.39
C ALA A 195 12.65 3.81 25.58
N ASP A 196 12.47 4.60 26.65
CA ASP A 196 13.30 4.56 27.85
C ASP A 196 13.00 3.37 28.79
N SER A 197 11.97 2.58 28.49
CA SER A 197 11.51 1.46 29.33
C SER A 197 11.48 0.14 28.54
N PRO A 198 12.60 -0.58 28.43
CA PRO A 198 12.75 -1.77 27.58
C PRO A 198 11.65 -2.83 27.74
N GLU A 199 11.26 -3.14 28.97
CA GLU A 199 10.24 -4.16 29.27
C GLU A 199 8.83 -3.71 28.85
N ARG A 200 8.45 -2.46 29.19
CA ARG A 200 7.15 -1.89 28.80
C ARG A 200 7.06 -1.71 27.29
N TYR A 201 8.17 -1.29 26.66
CA TYR A 201 8.28 -1.20 25.21
C TYR A 201 8.03 -2.57 24.55
N ARG A 202 8.74 -3.62 25.00
CA ARG A 202 8.60 -4.98 24.48
C ARG A 202 7.16 -5.47 24.62
N ALA A 203 6.57 -5.33 25.81
CA ALA A 203 5.19 -5.74 26.06
C ALA A 203 4.19 -4.99 25.17
N ALA A 204 4.33 -3.67 25.02
CA ALA A 204 3.47 -2.87 24.16
C ALA A 204 3.60 -3.26 22.68
N TYR A 205 4.83 -3.43 22.19
CA TYR A 205 5.09 -3.84 20.81
C TYR A 205 4.49 -5.23 20.50
N LEU A 206 4.74 -6.23 21.36
CA LEU A 206 4.21 -7.58 21.16
C LEU A 206 2.68 -7.61 21.24
N LYS A 207 2.06 -6.78 22.10
CA LYS A 207 0.60 -6.66 22.16
C LYS A 207 0.01 -6.06 20.87
N ILE A 208 0.70 -5.12 20.24
CA ILE A 208 0.30 -4.58 18.92
C ILE A 208 0.47 -5.66 17.85
N LEU A 209 1.61 -6.35 17.85
CA LEU A 209 1.95 -7.42 16.91
C LEU A 209 0.93 -8.56 16.95
N GLU A 210 0.57 -9.00 18.16
CA GLU A 210 -0.44 -10.01 18.43
C GLU A 210 -1.78 -9.65 17.80
N LYS A 211 -2.27 -8.43 18.03
CA LYS A 211 -3.55 -7.95 17.50
C LYS A 211 -3.54 -7.86 15.98
N ILE A 212 -2.44 -7.39 15.39
CA ILE A 212 -2.28 -7.36 13.94
C ILE A 212 -2.31 -8.78 13.37
N ALA A 213 -1.54 -9.71 13.93
CA ALA A 213 -1.50 -11.09 13.45
C ALA A 213 -2.87 -11.78 13.58
N MET A 214 -3.56 -11.57 14.71
CA MET A 214 -4.86 -12.19 15.00
C MET A 214 -5.95 -11.77 14.01
N ILE A 215 -5.93 -10.51 13.55
CA ILE A 215 -6.90 -10.00 12.58
C ILE A 215 -6.48 -10.33 11.14
N THR A 216 -5.20 -10.11 10.81
CA THR A 216 -4.74 -10.16 9.43
C THR A 216 -4.51 -11.57 8.91
N MET A 217 -3.94 -12.48 9.72
CA MET A 217 -3.59 -13.82 9.23
C MET A 217 -4.82 -14.63 8.79
N PRO A 218 -5.90 -14.75 9.60
CA PRO A 218 -7.12 -15.44 9.15
C PRO A 218 -7.77 -14.75 7.96
N GLY A 219 -7.72 -13.40 7.92
CA GLY A 219 -8.26 -12.62 6.80
C GLY A 219 -7.55 -12.93 5.49
N PHE A 220 -6.22 -12.96 5.46
CA PHE A 220 -5.46 -13.32 4.26
C PHE A 220 -5.64 -14.79 3.88
N ILE A 221 -5.76 -15.71 4.85
CA ILE A 221 -6.10 -17.11 4.55
C ILE A 221 -7.46 -17.23 3.86
N PHE A 222 -8.49 -16.54 4.37
CA PHE A 222 -9.79 -16.49 3.72
C PHE A 222 -9.66 -16.01 2.27
N MET A 223 -8.89 -14.93 2.05
CA MET A 223 -8.68 -14.38 0.72
C MET A 223 -7.95 -15.36 -0.21
N ILE A 224 -6.92 -16.06 0.27
CA ILE A 224 -6.15 -17.05 -0.50
C ILE A 224 -7.03 -18.23 -0.89
N ALA A 225 -7.75 -18.79 0.09
CA ALA A 225 -8.58 -19.99 -0.09
C ALA A 225 -9.77 -19.74 -1.03
N THR A 226 -10.27 -18.51 -1.08
CA THR A 226 -11.40 -18.09 -1.93
C THR A 226 -10.96 -17.20 -3.10
N SER A 227 -9.66 -17.20 -3.43
CA SER A 227 -9.07 -16.30 -4.43
C SER A 227 -9.74 -16.35 -5.80
N ASP A 228 -10.15 -17.54 -6.25
CA ASP A 228 -10.91 -17.75 -7.48
C ASP A 228 -12.29 -17.09 -7.43
N TRP A 229 -13.01 -17.22 -6.31
CA TRP A 229 -14.33 -16.62 -6.11
C TRP A 229 -14.25 -15.11 -5.90
N LEU A 230 -13.27 -14.64 -5.14
CA LEU A 230 -13.05 -13.21 -4.88
C LEU A 230 -12.67 -12.47 -6.16
N VAL A 231 -11.75 -13.02 -6.96
CA VAL A 231 -11.38 -12.42 -8.24
C VAL A 231 -12.54 -12.43 -9.21
N LEU A 232 -13.32 -13.51 -9.27
CA LEU A 232 -14.51 -13.58 -10.12
C LEU A 232 -15.57 -12.55 -9.70
N LEU A 233 -15.80 -12.35 -8.40
CA LEU A 233 -16.78 -11.40 -7.88
C LEU A 233 -16.35 -9.95 -8.10
N LEU A 234 -15.09 -9.63 -7.79
CA LEU A 234 -14.60 -8.25 -7.76
C LEU A 234 -14.10 -7.74 -9.11
N LEU A 235 -13.45 -8.60 -9.88
CA LEU A 235 -12.80 -8.22 -11.14
C LEU A 235 -13.55 -8.78 -12.36
N GLY A 236 -14.21 -9.93 -12.21
CA GLY A 236 -14.95 -10.60 -13.29
C GLY A 236 -14.18 -11.74 -13.97
N PRO A 237 -14.83 -12.48 -14.89
CA PRO A 237 -14.29 -13.70 -15.50
C PRO A 237 -13.00 -13.50 -16.28
N GLN A 238 -12.81 -12.32 -16.87
CA GLN A 238 -11.63 -11.97 -17.67
C GLN A 238 -10.33 -11.90 -16.86
N TRP A 239 -10.42 -11.84 -15.53
CA TRP A 239 -9.25 -11.79 -14.64
C TRP A 239 -8.98 -13.13 -13.96
N ARG A 240 -9.56 -14.24 -14.44
CA ARG A 240 -9.43 -15.55 -13.80
C ARG A 240 -7.97 -15.97 -13.53
N GLU A 241 -7.05 -15.63 -14.43
CA GLU A 241 -5.62 -15.90 -14.25
C GLU A 241 -5.01 -15.15 -13.06
N ALA A 242 -5.53 -13.96 -12.74
CA ALA A 242 -5.10 -13.17 -11.59
C ALA A 242 -5.39 -13.89 -10.27
N GLY A 243 -6.41 -14.76 -10.22
CA GLY A 243 -6.74 -15.56 -9.04
C GLY A 243 -5.58 -16.46 -8.58
N ARG A 244 -4.88 -17.11 -9.52
CA ARG A 244 -3.72 -17.97 -9.19
C ARG A 244 -2.52 -17.15 -8.70
N ILE A 245 -2.26 -16.02 -9.34
CA ILE A 245 -1.20 -15.10 -8.94
C ILE A 245 -1.50 -14.52 -7.55
N PHE A 246 -2.74 -14.10 -7.32
CA PHE A 246 -3.23 -13.60 -6.04
C PHE A 246 -3.06 -14.64 -4.92
N MET A 247 -3.42 -15.90 -5.19
CA MET A 247 -3.25 -17.01 -4.24
C MET A 247 -1.78 -17.17 -3.82
N LEU A 248 -0.84 -17.14 -4.78
CA LEU A 248 0.59 -17.29 -4.51
C LEU A 248 1.15 -16.10 -3.75
N LEU A 249 0.89 -14.87 -4.21
CA LEU A 249 1.30 -13.66 -3.50
C LEU A 249 0.69 -13.58 -2.09
N GLY A 250 -0.53 -14.09 -1.94
CA GLY A 250 -1.24 -14.12 -0.67
C GLY A 250 -0.50 -14.90 0.41
N ILE A 251 0.30 -15.92 0.06
CA ILE A 251 1.14 -16.66 1.01
C ILE A 251 2.10 -15.70 1.74
N ALA A 252 2.73 -14.78 1.02
CA ALA A 252 3.54 -13.72 1.63
C ALA A 252 2.67 -12.75 2.45
N ALA A 253 1.48 -12.40 1.94
CA ALA A 253 0.56 -11.48 2.61
C ALA A 253 0.09 -11.95 3.99
N VAL A 254 0.13 -13.25 4.29
CA VAL A 254 -0.17 -13.77 5.64
C VAL A 254 0.80 -13.18 6.67
N VAL A 255 2.09 -13.08 6.35
CA VAL A 255 3.12 -12.64 7.32
C VAL A 255 3.54 -11.19 7.12
N GLN A 256 3.33 -10.62 5.93
CA GLN A 256 3.75 -9.23 5.67
C GLN A 256 3.18 -8.16 6.61
N PRO A 257 1.92 -8.22 7.10
CA PRO A 257 1.42 -7.23 8.06
C PRO A 257 2.27 -7.15 9.32
N VAL A 258 2.82 -8.29 9.75
CA VAL A 258 3.76 -8.39 10.87
C VAL A 258 5.12 -7.81 10.48
N THR A 259 5.68 -8.18 9.32
CA THR A 259 6.99 -7.64 8.92
C THR A 259 6.95 -6.13 8.71
N ARG A 260 5.80 -5.58 8.30
CA ARG A 260 5.59 -4.12 8.16
C ARG A 260 5.56 -3.34 9.47
N THR A 261 5.52 -4.00 10.64
CA THR A 261 5.67 -3.31 11.94
C THR A 261 7.14 -3.15 12.35
N VAL A 262 8.06 -3.94 11.77
CA VAL A 262 9.49 -3.89 12.11
C VAL A 262 10.13 -2.53 11.80
N PRO A 263 9.79 -1.82 10.70
CA PRO A 263 10.23 -0.44 10.51
C PRO A 263 9.82 0.50 11.66
N TRP A 264 8.69 0.25 12.34
CA TRP A 264 8.32 1.03 13.53
C TRP A 264 9.34 0.81 14.64
N LEU A 265 9.76 -0.45 14.86
CA LEU A 265 10.81 -0.82 15.81
C LEU A 265 12.12 -0.09 15.52
N PHE A 266 12.56 -0.04 14.26
CA PHE A 266 13.78 0.66 13.91
C PHE A 266 13.66 2.17 14.10
N THR A 267 12.50 2.73 13.77
CA THR A 267 12.27 4.18 13.86
C THR A 267 12.23 4.66 15.32
N THR A 268 11.46 3.99 16.16
CA THR A 268 11.26 4.38 17.58
C THR A 268 12.50 4.18 18.43
N GLN A 269 13.39 3.28 18.03
CA GLN A 269 14.69 3.01 18.70
C GLN A 269 15.84 3.85 18.11
N GLY A 270 15.59 4.73 17.14
CA GLY A 270 16.65 5.52 16.49
C GLY A 270 17.61 4.68 15.61
N ARG A 271 17.22 3.48 15.21
CA ARG A 271 18.02 2.52 14.43
C ARG A 271 17.87 2.73 12.92
N SER A 272 17.92 3.98 12.45
CA SER A 272 17.74 4.32 11.03
C SER A 272 18.77 3.65 10.11
N ARG A 273 19.99 3.39 10.61
CA ARG A 273 21.02 2.64 9.87
C ARG A 273 20.63 1.17 9.65
N ASP A 274 20.01 0.52 10.63
CA ASP A 274 19.52 -0.85 10.50
C ASP A 274 18.35 -0.90 9.51
N MET A 275 17.45 0.08 9.56
CA MET A 275 16.35 0.20 8.60
C MET A 275 16.86 0.31 7.16
N LEU A 276 17.85 1.16 6.92
CA LEU A 276 18.44 1.36 5.59
C LEU A 276 19.18 0.11 5.11
N ARG A 277 19.99 -0.53 5.96
CA ARG A 277 20.66 -1.80 5.63
C ARG A 277 19.67 -2.91 5.30
N TRP A 278 18.62 -3.04 6.10
CA TRP A 278 17.53 -3.98 5.79
C TRP A 278 16.85 -3.64 4.48
N GLY A 279 16.65 -2.36 4.17
CA GLY A 279 16.12 -1.91 2.89
C GLY A 279 16.90 -2.49 1.71
N PHE A 280 18.24 -2.42 1.74
CA PHE A 280 19.10 -2.99 0.70
C PHE A 280 19.08 -4.52 0.67
N ILE A 281 19.16 -5.19 1.83
CA ILE A 281 19.13 -6.66 1.92
C ILE A 281 17.78 -7.18 1.41
N GLY A 282 16.68 -6.63 1.90
CA GLY A 282 15.32 -6.99 1.52
C GLY A 282 15.04 -6.70 0.04
N SER A 283 15.49 -5.55 -0.48
CA SER A 283 15.40 -5.29 -1.92
C SER A 283 16.21 -6.29 -2.73
N GLY A 284 17.42 -6.65 -2.29
CA GLY A 284 18.26 -7.64 -2.97
C GLY A 284 17.60 -9.02 -3.04
N ILE A 285 17.01 -9.48 -1.92
CA ILE A 285 16.25 -10.74 -1.87
C ILE A 285 15.04 -10.68 -2.81
N ALA A 286 14.29 -9.58 -2.80
CA ALA A 286 13.14 -9.41 -3.68
C ALA A 286 13.56 -9.39 -5.18
N VAL A 287 14.62 -8.67 -5.53
CA VAL A 287 15.13 -8.65 -6.91
C VAL A 287 15.61 -10.04 -7.35
N ALA A 288 16.38 -10.73 -6.50
CA ALA A 288 16.84 -12.09 -6.79
C ALA A 288 15.68 -13.07 -6.97
N SER A 289 14.63 -12.98 -6.14
CA SER A 289 13.46 -13.84 -6.26
C SER A 289 12.64 -13.54 -7.52
N ILE A 290 12.51 -12.26 -7.92
CA ILE A 290 11.88 -11.87 -9.18
C ILE A 290 12.65 -12.42 -10.37
N ILE A 291 13.99 -12.25 -10.40
CA ILE A 291 14.84 -12.76 -11.48
C ILE A 291 14.75 -14.28 -11.55
N ALA A 292 14.80 -14.96 -10.41
CA ALA A 292 14.64 -16.40 -10.34
C ALA A 292 13.28 -16.85 -10.88
N GLY A 293 12.19 -16.15 -10.55
CA GLY A 293 10.83 -16.50 -11.02
C GLY A 293 10.53 -16.11 -12.47
N LEU A 294 11.32 -15.21 -13.06
CA LEU A 294 11.11 -14.65 -14.39
C LEU A 294 11.00 -15.69 -15.52
N PRO A 295 11.75 -16.81 -15.55
CA PRO A 295 11.61 -17.84 -16.60
C PRO A 295 10.25 -18.54 -16.65
N TRP A 296 9.45 -18.44 -15.58
CA TRP A 296 8.13 -19.06 -15.48
C TRP A 296 6.98 -18.04 -15.53
N GLY A 297 7.26 -16.82 -16.03
CA GLY A 297 6.26 -15.76 -16.20
C GLY A 297 5.79 -15.16 -14.88
N ALA A 298 4.66 -14.44 -14.96
CA ALA A 298 4.09 -13.75 -13.81
C ALA A 298 3.75 -14.67 -12.63
N LEU A 299 3.35 -15.92 -12.91
CA LEU A 299 3.08 -16.93 -11.89
C LEU A 299 4.38 -17.38 -11.19
N GLY A 300 5.44 -17.58 -11.96
CA GLY A 300 6.79 -17.88 -11.44
C GLY A 300 7.32 -16.79 -10.52
N VAL A 301 7.21 -15.53 -10.95
CA VAL A 301 7.60 -14.37 -10.14
C VAL A 301 6.81 -14.31 -8.83
N ALA A 302 5.50 -14.52 -8.88
CA ALA A 302 4.66 -14.55 -7.69
C ALA A 302 5.05 -15.67 -6.72
N ALA A 303 5.27 -16.89 -7.22
CA ALA A 303 5.70 -18.03 -6.41
C ALA A 303 7.08 -17.81 -5.79
N ALA A 304 8.06 -17.39 -6.60
CA ALA A 304 9.43 -17.16 -6.15
C ALA A 304 9.51 -16.04 -5.12
N TYR A 305 8.77 -14.94 -5.35
CA TYR A 305 8.65 -13.84 -4.38
C TYR A 305 8.02 -14.33 -3.08
N ALA A 306 6.89 -15.03 -3.14
CA ALA A 306 6.19 -15.48 -1.94
C ALA A 306 7.00 -16.48 -1.12
N LEU A 307 7.67 -17.42 -1.80
CA LEU A 307 8.53 -18.41 -1.15
C LEU A 307 9.77 -17.75 -0.53
N SER A 308 10.40 -16.81 -1.25
CA SER A 308 11.56 -16.09 -0.75
C SER A 308 11.20 -15.17 0.42
N ASP A 309 10.03 -14.53 0.38
CA ASP A 309 9.53 -13.69 1.48
C ASP A 309 9.29 -14.52 2.75
N LEU A 310 8.66 -15.69 2.61
CA LEU A 310 8.33 -16.56 3.74
C LEU A 310 9.56 -17.29 4.31
N LEU A 311 10.41 -17.86 3.44
CA LEU A 311 11.50 -18.75 3.86
C LEU A 311 12.82 -18.00 4.14
N ILE A 312 13.07 -16.88 3.47
CA ILE A 312 14.35 -16.17 3.55
C ILE A 312 14.18 -14.80 4.20
N ALA A 313 13.34 -13.94 3.62
CA ALA A 313 13.24 -12.55 4.06
C ALA A 313 12.66 -12.45 5.47
N THR A 314 11.54 -13.13 5.76
CA THR A 314 10.89 -13.05 7.07
C THR A 314 11.79 -13.55 8.21
N PRO A 315 12.42 -14.75 8.12
CA PRO A 315 13.27 -15.22 9.21
C PRO A 315 14.51 -14.35 9.41
N LEU A 316 15.12 -13.90 8.30
CA LEU A 316 16.26 -13.00 8.34
C LEU A 316 15.87 -11.65 8.95
N MET A 317 14.67 -11.15 8.65
CA MET A 317 14.16 -9.90 9.21
C MET A 317 13.94 -10.01 10.72
N PHE A 318 13.31 -11.08 11.20
CA PHE A 318 13.08 -11.27 12.64
C PHE A 318 14.39 -11.46 13.40
N TRP A 319 15.34 -12.19 12.83
CA TRP A 319 16.69 -12.28 13.37
C TRP A 319 17.38 -10.91 13.41
N TYR A 320 17.34 -10.17 12.29
CA TYR A 320 18.00 -8.88 12.17
C TYR A 320 17.38 -7.80 13.07
N ALA A 321 16.06 -7.82 13.23
CA ALA A 321 15.34 -6.95 14.14
C ALA A 321 15.65 -7.28 15.60
N GLY A 322 15.67 -8.58 15.92
CA GLY A 322 15.86 -9.11 17.27
C GLY A 322 17.31 -9.16 17.77
N ARG A 323 18.31 -8.89 16.91
CA ARG A 323 19.73 -8.87 17.28
C ARG A 323 20.09 -7.71 18.22
N SER A 324 19.33 -6.63 18.15
CA SER A 324 19.56 -5.42 18.95
C SER A 324 18.23 -4.85 19.43
N GLY A 325 18.21 -4.37 20.66
CA GLY A 325 17.02 -3.80 21.29
C GLY A 325 16.25 -4.78 22.18
N PRO A 326 15.12 -4.32 22.75
CA PRO A 326 14.35 -5.04 23.77
C PRO A 326 13.54 -6.23 23.24
N VAL A 327 13.17 -6.24 21.96
CA VAL A 327 12.36 -7.30 21.34
C VAL A 327 13.30 -8.31 20.69
N ARG A 328 13.19 -9.60 21.06
CA ARG A 328 14.04 -10.66 20.52
C ARG A 328 13.37 -11.35 19.34
N ALA A 329 14.16 -12.02 18.49
CA ALA A 329 13.65 -12.77 17.33
C ALA A 329 12.60 -13.83 17.74
N ILE A 330 12.84 -14.52 18.86
CA ILE A 330 11.92 -15.52 19.40
C ILE A 330 10.55 -14.95 19.79
N ASP A 331 10.50 -13.66 20.12
CA ASP A 331 9.25 -13.01 20.53
C ASP A 331 8.30 -12.88 19.34
N PHE A 332 8.82 -12.57 18.15
CA PHE A 332 8.02 -12.52 16.92
C PHE A 332 7.35 -13.88 16.67
N TYR A 333 8.13 -14.95 16.66
CA TYR A 333 7.59 -16.30 16.43
C TYR A 333 6.55 -16.67 17.49
N ARG A 334 6.89 -16.53 18.78
CA ARG A 334 5.96 -16.87 19.88
C ARG A 334 4.65 -16.09 19.83
N THR A 335 4.70 -14.81 19.48
CA THR A 335 3.51 -13.97 19.38
C THR A 335 2.64 -14.32 18.17
N ILE A 336 3.26 -14.73 17.06
CA ILE A 336 2.55 -15.04 15.81
C ILE A 336 2.02 -16.47 15.79
N THR A 337 2.69 -17.43 16.47
CA THR A 337 2.34 -18.86 16.43
C THR A 337 0.86 -19.14 16.67
N PRO A 338 0.16 -18.56 17.67
CA PRO A 338 -1.27 -18.83 17.87
C PRO A 338 -2.13 -18.40 16.68
N SER A 339 -1.82 -17.24 16.10
CA SER A 339 -2.52 -16.72 14.93
C SER A 339 -2.20 -17.51 13.67
N ALA A 340 -0.95 -17.97 13.51
CA ALA A 340 -0.53 -18.85 12.43
C ALA A 340 -1.22 -20.23 12.53
N CYS A 341 -1.34 -20.82 13.72
CA CYS A 341 -2.08 -22.06 13.94
C CYS A 341 -3.56 -21.88 13.62
N ALA A 342 -4.18 -20.77 14.03
CA ALA A 342 -5.57 -20.44 13.69
C ALA A 342 -5.76 -20.27 12.18
N ALA A 343 -4.84 -19.56 11.51
CA ALA A 343 -4.79 -19.38 10.07
C ALA A 343 -4.70 -20.73 9.33
N ILE A 344 -3.72 -21.57 9.66
CA ILE A 344 -3.54 -22.90 9.02
C ILE A 344 -4.76 -23.81 9.27
N SER A 345 -5.31 -23.81 10.49
CA SER A 345 -6.50 -24.60 10.80
C SER A 345 -7.73 -24.11 10.03
N SER A 346 -7.92 -22.80 9.93
CA SER A 346 -9.00 -22.22 9.12
C SER A 346 -8.86 -22.53 7.64
N LEU A 347 -7.63 -22.55 7.12
CA LEU A 347 -7.35 -22.99 5.74
C LEU A 347 -7.76 -24.45 5.54
N ALA A 348 -7.37 -25.34 6.46
CA ALA A 348 -7.71 -26.76 6.38
C ALA A 348 -9.23 -26.99 6.42
N VAL A 349 -9.95 -26.30 7.33
CA VAL A 349 -11.41 -26.37 7.42
C VAL A 349 -12.06 -25.84 6.13
N LEU A 350 -11.58 -24.72 5.58
CA LEU A 350 -12.10 -24.17 4.34
C LEU A 350 -11.88 -25.10 3.15
N ILE A 351 -10.70 -25.71 3.03
CA ILE A 351 -10.41 -26.69 1.97
C ILE A 351 -11.35 -27.88 2.09
N ALA A 352 -11.54 -28.41 3.30
CA ALA A 352 -12.50 -29.47 3.56
C ALA A 352 -13.93 -29.03 3.19
N CYS A 353 -14.33 -27.81 3.56
CA CYS A 353 -15.68 -27.30 3.31
C CYS A 353 -15.95 -26.88 1.85
N ARG A 354 -14.91 -26.71 1.05
CA ARG A 354 -14.99 -26.14 -0.31
C ARG A 354 -15.93 -26.87 -1.27
N PRO A 355 -15.98 -28.23 -1.30
CA PRO A 355 -16.90 -28.96 -2.19
C PRO A 355 -18.37 -28.64 -1.90
N TRP A 356 -18.76 -28.53 -0.63
CA TRP A 356 -20.13 -28.19 -0.25
C TRP A 356 -20.44 -26.72 -0.52
N LEU A 357 -19.48 -25.82 -0.29
CA LEU A 357 -19.62 -24.40 -0.65
C LEU A 357 -19.82 -24.21 -2.16
N ALA A 358 -19.21 -25.07 -2.99
CA ALA A 358 -19.36 -25.01 -4.44
C ALA A 358 -20.78 -25.31 -4.94
N LEU A 359 -21.63 -25.95 -4.12
CA LEU A 359 -23.05 -26.20 -4.43
C LEU A 359 -23.91 -24.92 -4.35
N ILE A 360 -23.45 -23.91 -3.60
CA ILE A 360 -24.15 -22.63 -3.47
C ILE A 360 -23.99 -21.84 -4.77
N SER A 361 -25.06 -21.66 -5.54
CA SER A 361 -25.04 -20.98 -6.85
C SER A 361 -24.68 -19.50 -6.74
N ASN A 362 -25.15 -18.80 -5.70
CA ASN A 362 -24.89 -17.38 -5.50
C ASN A 362 -23.48 -17.16 -4.92
N LEU A 363 -22.62 -16.48 -5.69
CA LEU A 363 -21.22 -16.21 -5.34
C LEU A 363 -21.06 -15.37 -4.07
N PHE A 364 -21.97 -14.41 -3.84
CA PHE A 364 -21.96 -13.58 -2.64
C PHE A 364 -22.24 -14.41 -1.40
N VAL A 365 -23.31 -15.22 -1.43
CA VAL A 365 -23.66 -16.14 -0.31
C VAL A 365 -22.53 -17.12 -0.05
N ARG A 366 -21.93 -17.69 -1.10
CA ARG A 366 -20.79 -18.59 -1.00
C ARG A 366 -19.61 -17.95 -0.26
N LEU A 367 -19.26 -16.71 -0.59
CA LEU A 367 -18.19 -15.97 0.06
C LEU A 367 -18.53 -15.58 1.50
N SER A 368 -19.78 -15.20 1.78
CA SER A 368 -20.23 -14.90 3.15
C SER A 368 -20.14 -16.13 4.06
N VAL A 369 -20.58 -17.31 3.58
CA VAL A 369 -20.47 -18.55 4.35
C VAL A 369 -19.01 -18.94 4.56
N ALA A 370 -18.16 -18.84 3.53
CA ALA A 370 -16.73 -19.09 3.67
C ALA A 370 -16.06 -18.14 4.68
N PHE A 371 -16.45 -16.87 4.70
CA PHE A 371 -15.96 -15.90 5.69
C PHE A 371 -16.38 -16.29 7.11
N LEU A 372 -17.65 -16.67 7.31
CA LEU A 372 -18.15 -17.13 8.61
C LEU A 372 -17.45 -18.41 9.09
N ILE A 373 -17.17 -19.36 8.19
CA ILE A 373 -16.39 -20.56 8.52
C ILE A 373 -14.97 -20.18 8.95
N THR A 374 -14.32 -19.28 8.24
CA THR A 374 -12.96 -18.82 8.58
C THR A 374 -12.94 -18.12 9.94
N LEU A 375 -13.91 -17.25 10.20
CA LEU A 375 -14.03 -16.52 11.45
C LEU A 375 -14.32 -17.47 12.62
N THR A 376 -15.26 -18.40 12.46
CA THR A 376 -15.58 -19.36 13.52
C THR A 376 -14.43 -20.32 13.80
N ALA A 377 -13.80 -20.88 12.76
CA ALA A 377 -12.63 -21.75 12.92
C ALA A 377 -11.46 -21.02 13.59
N SER A 378 -11.15 -19.80 13.17
CA SER A 378 -10.06 -19.01 13.77
C SER A 378 -10.34 -18.64 15.22
N VAL A 379 -11.56 -18.20 15.55
CA VAL A 379 -11.96 -17.88 16.93
C VAL A 379 -11.92 -19.13 17.81
N LEU A 380 -12.39 -20.29 17.33
CA LEU A 380 -12.37 -21.55 18.09
C LEU A 380 -10.94 -22.00 18.39
N VAL A 381 -10.02 -21.91 17.41
CA VAL A 381 -8.61 -22.30 17.61
C VAL A 381 -7.90 -21.33 18.55
N LEU A 382 -8.15 -20.02 18.40
CA LEU A 382 -7.63 -19.03 19.33
C LEU A 382 -8.20 -19.22 20.75
N ALA A 383 -9.47 -19.58 20.87
CA ALA A 383 -10.09 -19.90 22.16
C ALA A 383 -9.60 -21.24 22.74
N ALA A 384 -9.11 -22.17 21.93
CA ALA A 384 -8.51 -23.42 22.41
C ALA A 384 -7.08 -23.20 22.96
N LEU A 385 -6.32 -22.26 22.38
CA LEU A 385 -4.95 -21.97 22.79
C LEU A 385 -4.91 -21.01 24.00
N PRO A 386 -4.14 -21.32 25.07
CA PRO A 386 -4.02 -20.44 26.24
C PRO A 386 -3.58 -19.01 25.89
N ALA A 387 -2.62 -18.89 24.97
CA ALA A 387 -2.16 -17.60 24.46
C ALA A 387 -3.25 -16.87 23.65
N GLY A 388 -4.04 -17.59 22.86
CA GLY A 388 -5.14 -17.01 22.08
C GLY A 388 -6.31 -16.54 22.96
N ARG A 389 -6.59 -17.22 24.09
CA ARG A 389 -7.58 -16.74 25.08
C ARG A 389 -7.20 -15.37 25.63
N SER A 390 -5.92 -15.19 26.00
CA SER A 390 -5.38 -13.90 26.46
C SER A 390 -5.47 -12.81 25.38
N ALA A 391 -5.24 -13.18 24.12
CA ALA A 391 -5.39 -12.28 22.97
C ALA A 391 -6.84 -11.81 22.81
N ILE A 392 -7.81 -12.73 22.86
CA ILE A 392 -9.23 -12.46 22.69
C ILE A 392 -9.74 -11.55 23.82
N THR A 393 -9.40 -11.83 25.08
CA THR A 393 -9.80 -10.98 26.21
C THR A 393 -9.22 -9.57 26.09
N SER A 394 -7.93 -9.46 25.75
CA SER A 394 -7.23 -8.20 25.49
C SER A 394 -7.83 -7.37 24.33
N LEU A 395 -8.41 -8.03 23.33
CA LEU A 395 -9.13 -7.36 22.24
C LEU A 395 -10.52 -6.91 22.71
N LYS A 396 -11.26 -7.77 23.43
CA LYS A 396 -12.57 -7.45 24.00
C LYS A 396 -12.49 -6.24 24.93
N ASP A 397 -11.50 -6.20 25.83
CA ASP A 397 -11.29 -5.07 26.74
C ASP A 397 -11.00 -3.76 25.99
N MET A 398 -10.25 -3.85 24.90
CA MET A 398 -9.95 -2.69 24.05
C MET A 398 -11.21 -2.18 23.34
N LEU A 399 -12.02 -3.06 22.78
CA LEU A 399 -13.30 -2.69 22.16
C LEU A 399 -14.25 -2.06 23.18
N VAL A 400 -14.37 -2.66 24.37
CA VAL A 400 -15.20 -2.12 25.45
C VAL A 400 -14.73 -0.73 25.88
N MET A 401 -13.42 -0.49 25.95
CA MET A 401 -12.88 0.84 26.25
C MET A 401 -13.17 1.87 25.15
N VAL A 402 -13.13 1.48 23.89
CA VAL A 402 -13.47 2.37 22.75
C VAL A 402 -14.95 2.74 22.79
N PHE A 403 -15.84 1.74 22.90
CA PHE A 403 -17.29 1.97 22.98
C PHE A 403 -17.70 2.76 24.24
N LYS A 404 -17.02 2.55 25.38
CA LYS A 404 -17.25 3.37 26.59
C LYS A 404 -16.77 4.81 26.44
N ARG A 405 -15.68 5.06 25.70
CA ARG A 405 -15.21 6.43 25.43
C ARG A 405 -16.15 7.20 24.50
N GLU A 406 -16.71 6.55 23.49
CA GLU A 406 -17.73 7.15 22.62
C GLU A 406 -19.03 7.46 23.38
N GLY A 407 -19.44 6.58 24.31
CA GLY A 407 -20.57 6.84 25.21
C GLY A 407 -20.35 8.01 26.16
N ALA A 408 -19.11 8.25 26.63
CA ALA A 408 -18.79 9.37 27.50
C ALA A 408 -18.70 10.72 26.76
N SER A 409 -18.29 10.72 25.49
CA SER A 409 -18.27 11.94 24.66
C SER A 409 -19.65 12.39 24.18
N VAL A 410 -20.65 11.48 24.13
CA VAL A 410 -22.03 11.80 23.71
C VAL A 410 -22.88 12.32 24.88
N ILE A 411 -22.46 12.15 26.13
CA ILE A 411 -23.17 12.65 27.32
C ILE A 411 -22.67 14.05 27.76
N GLN A 412 -21.61 14.57 27.13
CA GLN A 412 -21.05 15.91 27.42
C GLN A 412 -21.21 16.94 26.27
N SER A 413 -21.99 16.61 25.24
CA SER A 413 -22.49 17.56 24.24
C SER A 413 -23.99 17.73 24.42
#